data_AF-A0AAW2KXZ5-F1
#
_entry.id   AF-A0AAW2KXZ5-F1
#
_cell.length_a   1.000
_cell.length_b   1.000
_cell.length_c   1.000
_cell.angle_alpha   90.00
_cell.angle_beta   90.00
_cell.angle_gamma   90.00
#
_symmetry.space_group_name_H-M   'P 1'
#
loop_
_entity.id
_entity.type
_entity.pdbx_description
1 polymer ?
#
loop_
_entity_poly.entity_id
_entity_poly.type
_entity_poly.pdbx_seq_one_letter_code
_entity_poly.pdbx_strand_id
1 'polypeptide(L)'
;MESADWDLDAAAGSIEPGISFWQPNHICFAFESFVCRQMFDGFNHPHFSTRIESLPEGDKRRRLFFDRFMELKSVRPVDYLAWKPKSTFAAFCRNKYLRLIHPKMEASLFGNLDQRNLVSSGELPETPFFLAFIEMAKRIWLLHCLALSFDPEVSIFQASKGNRFSEVYMESLSDEAFFSSLESEPRVAFTAVPGFKIGRTVVQCQVYLC
;
A
#
# COMPACT_ATOMS: atom_id res chain seq x y z
N MET A 1 9.88 -13.00 -9.59
CA MET A 1 9.10 -14.08 -8.94
C MET A 1 9.12 -15.30 -9.82
N GLU A 2 8.65 -15.23 -11.07
CA GLU A 2 8.81 -16.32 -12.05
C GLU A 2 10.28 -16.71 -12.27
N SER A 3 11.16 -15.71 -12.40
CA SER A 3 12.62 -15.92 -12.50
C SER A 3 13.27 -16.57 -11.27
N ALA A 4 12.53 -16.68 -10.17
CA ALA A 4 12.94 -17.34 -8.94
C ALA A 4 12.15 -18.64 -8.70
N ASP A 5 11.49 -19.16 -9.75
CA ASP A 5 10.71 -20.40 -9.76
C ASP A 5 9.56 -20.43 -8.74
N TRP A 6 8.92 -19.27 -8.51
CA TRP A 6 7.75 -19.20 -7.63
C TRP A 6 6.52 -19.83 -8.29
N ASP A 7 5.81 -20.64 -7.51
CA ASP A 7 4.42 -21.01 -7.80
C ASP A 7 3.51 -19.80 -7.49
N LEU A 8 3.12 -19.08 -8.54
CA LEU A 8 2.33 -17.85 -8.41
C LEU A 8 0.90 -18.13 -7.94
N ASP A 9 0.32 -19.27 -8.31
CA ASP A 9 -1.02 -19.68 -7.87
C ASP A 9 -1.01 -20.00 -6.38
N ALA A 10 -0.03 -20.77 -5.91
CA ALA A 10 0.14 -21.05 -4.48
C ALA A 10 0.41 -19.77 -3.68
N ALA A 11 1.24 -18.86 -4.21
CA ALA A 11 1.51 -17.58 -3.58
C ALA A 11 0.26 -16.70 -3.50
N ALA A 12 -0.51 -16.57 -4.58
CA ALA A 12 -1.78 -15.83 -4.59
C ALA A 12 -2.81 -16.44 -3.62
N GLY A 13 -2.94 -17.77 -3.61
CA GLY A 13 -3.79 -18.49 -2.66
C GLY A 13 -3.37 -18.35 -1.19
N SER A 14 -2.08 -18.10 -0.91
CA SER A 14 -1.62 -17.76 0.45
C SER A 14 -2.01 -16.34 0.88
N ILE A 15 -2.16 -15.42 -0.07
CA ILE A 15 -2.54 -14.03 0.21
C ILE A 15 -4.05 -13.94 0.39
N GLU A 16 -4.81 -14.48 -0.55
CA GLU A 16 -6.28 -14.48 -0.56
C GLU A 16 -6.82 -15.91 -0.65
N PRO A 17 -6.95 -16.60 0.50
CA PRO A 17 -7.33 -18.01 0.51
C PRO A 17 -8.80 -18.22 0.09
N GLY A 18 -9.00 -19.29 -0.68
CA GLY A 18 -10.32 -19.74 -1.12
C GLY A 18 -10.95 -18.85 -2.21
N ILE A 19 -10.14 -18.11 -2.96
CA ILE A 19 -10.60 -17.34 -4.13
C ILE A 19 -10.32 -18.13 -5.40
N SER A 20 -11.34 -18.25 -6.24
CA SER A 20 -11.21 -18.73 -7.62
C SER A 20 -11.22 -17.53 -8.55
N PHE A 21 -10.09 -17.29 -9.22
CA PHE A 21 -9.96 -16.19 -10.16
C PHE A 21 -10.70 -16.49 -11.47
N TRP A 22 -11.40 -15.49 -12.01
CA TRP A 22 -12.10 -15.58 -13.29
C TRP A 22 -11.17 -15.82 -14.49
N GLN A 23 -9.94 -15.29 -14.41
CA GLN A 23 -8.91 -15.48 -15.43
C GLN A 23 -7.56 -15.77 -14.76
N PRO A 24 -6.67 -16.57 -15.38
CA PRO A 24 -5.37 -16.91 -14.79
C PRO A 24 -4.48 -15.69 -14.49
N ASN A 25 -4.54 -14.64 -15.31
CA ASN A 25 -3.77 -13.41 -15.10
C ASN A 25 -4.28 -12.56 -13.91
N HIS A 26 -5.50 -12.78 -13.41
CA HIS A 26 -6.07 -12.03 -12.29
C HIS A 26 -5.39 -12.32 -10.95
N ILE A 27 -4.48 -13.31 -10.89
CA ILE A 27 -3.63 -13.55 -9.72
C ILE A 27 -2.81 -12.31 -9.33
N CYS A 28 -2.51 -11.41 -10.28
CA CYS A 28 -1.82 -10.15 -10.01
C CYS A 28 -2.54 -9.30 -8.95
N PHE A 29 -3.88 -9.31 -8.94
CA PHE A 29 -4.68 -8.51 -8.02
C PHE A 29 -4.53 -8.96 -6.56
N ALA A 30 -4.22 -10.23 -6.31
CA ALA A 30 -3.88 -10.68 -4.97
C ALA A 30 -2.55 -10.07 -4.49
N PHE A 31 -1.53 -10.04 -5.35
CA PHE A 31 -0.25 -9.40 -5.03
C PHE A 31 -0.41 -7.89 -4.83
N GLU A 32 -1.20 -7.22 -5.67
CA GLU A 32 -1.53 -5.81 -5.50
C GLU A 32 -2.26 -5.55 -4.17
N SER A 33 -3.25 -6.38 -3.83
CA SER A 33 -3.95 -6.32 -2.55
C SER A 33 -2.98 -6.47 -1.37
N PHE A 34 -2.06 -7.42 -1.44
CA PHE A 34 -1.03 -7.61 -0.41
C PHE A 34 -0.15 -6.36 -0.25
N VAL A 35 0.36 -5.83 -1.35
CA VAL A 35 1.22 -4.63 -1.34
C VAL A 35 0.45 -3.44 -0.77
N CYS A 36 -0.77 -3.18 -1.25
CA CYS A 36 -1.60 -2.10 -0.75
C CYS A 36 -1.90 -2.27 0.75
N ARG A 37 -2.28 -3.47 1.19
CA ARG A 37 -2.55 -3.76 2.61
C ARG A 37 -1.34 -3.44 3.48
N GLN A 38 -0.14 -3.88 3.09
CA GLN A 38 1.08 -3.61 3.87
C GLN A 38 1.48 -2.13 3.84
N MET A 39 1.40 -1.48 2.68
CA MET A 39 1.86 -0.10 2.52
C MET A 39 0.91 0.92 3.15
N PHE A 40 -0.41 0.70 3.07
CA PHE A 40 -1.42 1.58 3.64
C PHE A 40 -1.79 1.24 5.10
N ASP A 41 -1.27 0.16 5.67
CA ASP A 41 -1.48 -0.15 7.09
C ASP A 41 -1.08 1.03 7.99
N GLY A 42 -2.02 1.50 8.81
CA GLY A 42 -1.84 2.67 9.69
C GLY A 42 -2.06 4.04 9.04
N PHE A 43 -2.53 4.14 7.79
CA PHE A 43 -2.66 5.42 7.05
C PHE A 43 -3.50 6.49 7.77
N ASN A 44 -4.53 6.12 8.53
CA ASN A 44 -5.33 7.11 9.29
C ASN A 44 -4.58 7.68 10.52
N HIS A 45 -3.38 7.18 10.83
CA HIS A 45 -2.60 7.61 11.98
C HIS A 45 -1.33 8.35 11.54
N PRO A 46 -0.94 9.43 12.24
CA PRO A 46 0.35 10.05 12.05
C PRO A 46 1.48 9.03 12.00
N HIS A 47 2.40 9.20 11.05
CA HIS A 47 3.56 8.32 10.90
C HIS A 47 3.25 6.83 10.68
N PHE A 48 2.03 6.49 10.26
CA PHE A 48 1.58 5.09 10.10
C PHE A 48 1.72 4.25 11.38
N SER A 49 1.67 4.91 12.54
CA SER A 49 1.93 4.31 13.85
C SER A 49 0.79 4.63 14.81
N THR A 50 0.39 3.62 15.59
CA THR A 50 -0.55 3.80 16.70
C THR A 50 0.14 4.33 17.96
N ARG A 51 1.47 4.52 17.95
CA ARG A 51 2.18 5.13 19.07
C ARG A 51 1.74 6.58 19.26
N ILE A 52 1.45 6.93 20.50
CA ILE A 52 1.13 8.29 20.90
C ILE A 52 2.43 9.08 20.89
N GLU A 53 2.66 9.84 19.83
CA GLU A 53 3.70 10.88 19.79
C GLU A 53 3.07 12.24 20.10
N SER A 54 3.81 13.09 20.82
CA SER A 54 3.39 14.47 21.08
C SER A 54 3.46 15.27 19.79
N LEU A 55 2.36 15.27 19.03
CA LEU A 55 2.22 16.08 17.83
C LEU A 55 1.51 17.40 18.16
N PRO A 56 1.82 18.48 17.42
CA PRO A 56 1.01 19.69 17.48
C PRO A 56 -0.46 19.37 17.14
N GLU A 57 -1.39 20.12 17.70
CA GLU A 57 -2.83 19.96 17.44
C GLU A 57 -3.34 20.96 16.39
N GLY A 58 -4.49 20.65 15.81
CA GLY A 58 -5.21 21.52 14.86
C GLY A 58 -4.36 22.02 13.69
N ASP A 59 -4.41 23.32 13.42
CA ASP A 59 -3.74 23.99 12.29
C ASP A 59 -2.23 23.79 12.26
N LYS A 60 -1.59 23.61 13.42
CA LYS A 60 -0.15 23.38 13.48
C LYS A 60 0.19 21.98 12.96
N ARG A 61 -0.66 20.99 13.26
CA ARG A 61 -0.54 19.63 12.71
C ARG A 61 -0.66 19.64 11.19
N ARG A 62 -1.70 20.32 10.70
CA ARG A 62 -2.00 20.41 9.26
C ARG A 62 -0.85 21.04 8.49
N ARG A 63 -0.34 22.18 8.99
CA ARG A 63 0.84 22.85 8.42
C ARG A 63 2.08 21.95 8.44
N LEU A 64 2.36 21.27 9.55
CA LEU A 64 3.49 20.33 9.63
C LEU A 64 3.45 19.27 8.53
N PHE A 65 2.29 18.66 8.27
CA PHE A 65 2.16 17.65 7.22
C PHE A 65 2.22 18.26 5.81
N PHE A 66 1.66 19.45 5.60
CA PHE A 66 1.78 20.17 4.34
C PHE A 66 3.24 20.55 4.02
N ASP A 67 3.99 21.04 5.01
CA ASP A 67 5.40 21.38 4.86
C ASP A 67 6.22 20.14 4.49
N ARG A 68 5.96 18.99 5.13
CA ARG A 68 6.59 17.70 4.78
C ARG A 68 6.27 17.26 3.35
N PHE A 69 5.03 17.45 2.89
CA PHE A 69 4.65 17.20 1.50
C PHE A 69 5.45 18.09 0.54
N MET A 70 5.49 19.40 0.82
CA MET A 70 6.20 20.38 0.00
C MET A 70 7.71 20.11 -0.05
N GLU A 71 8.29 19.65 1.06
CA GLU A 71 9.71 19.32 1.16
C GLU A 71 10.10 18.13 0.27
N LEU A 72 9.27 17.09 0.21
CA LEU A 72 9.62 15.84 -0.50
C LEU A 72 9.10 15.78 -1.94
N LYS A 73 8.03 16.49 -2.31
CA LYS A 73 7.33 16.30 -3.60
C LYS A 73 8.25 16.37 -4.82
N SER A 74 9.18 17.32 -4.84
CA SER A 74 10.06 17.61 -5.98
C SER A 74 11.46 17.01 -5.86
N VAL A 75 11.77 16.30 -4.77
CA VAL A 75 13.09 15.72 -4.52
C VAL A 75 13.07 14.24 -4.83
N ARG A 76 14.11 13.68 -5.47
CA ARG A 76 14.18 12.23 -5.67
C ARG A 76 14.28 11.54 -4.31
N PRO A 77 13.57 10.42 -4.08
CA PRO A 77 13.55 9.77 -2.77
C PRO A 77 14.96 9.32 -2.32
N VAL A 78 15.81 8.87 -3.25
CA VAL A 78 17.22 8.51 -2.95
C VAL A 78 17.98 9.71 -2.39
N ASP A 79 17.96 10.85 -3.09
CA ASP A 79 18.67 12.07 -2.67
C ASP A 79 18.15 12.56 -1.32
N TYR A 80 16.84 12.49 -1.12
CA TYR A 80 16.22 12.89 0.13
C TYR A 80 16.66 12.00 1.29
N LEU A 81 16.73 10.69 1.11
CA LEU A 81 17.15 9.75 2.14
C LEU A 81 18.65 9.88 2.44
N ALA A 82 19.48 10.16 1.43
CA ALA A 82 20.90 10.47 1.62
C ALA A 82 21.09 11.79 2.41
N TRP A 83 20.28 12.80 2.13
CA TRP A 83 20.31 14.08 2.83
C TRP A 83 19.76 14.00 4.27
N LYS A 84 18.65 13.27 4.48
CA LYS A 84 17.95 13.14 5.76
C LYS A 84 17.69 11.67 6.14
N PRO A 85 18.74 10.91 6.49
CA PRO A 85 18.63 9.48 6.80
C PRO A 85 17.85 9.18 8.08
N LYS A 86 17.67 10.17 8.96
CA LYS A 86 16.89 10.06 10.21
C LYS A 86 15.50 10.71 10.12
N SER A 87 15.05 11.05 8.91
CA SER A 87 13.71 11.63 8.72
C SER A 87 12.60 10.63 9.04
N THR A 88 11.39 11.15 9.27
CA THR A 88 10.20 10.31 9.45
C THR A 88 9.84 9.53 8.18
N PHE A 89 10.19 10.07 7.00
CA PHE A 89 10.11 9.34 5.73
C PHE A 89 11.11 8.17 5.67
N ALA A 90 12.36 8.35 6.12
CA ALA A 90 13.33 7.26 6.18
C ALA A 90 12.87 6.14 7.12
N ALA A 91 12.34 6.50 8.30
CA ALA A 91 11.75 5.53 9.23
C ALA A 91 10.56 4.79 8.60
N PHE A 92 9.69 5.49 7.88
CA PHE A 92 8.58 4.89 7.13
C PHE A 92 9.07 3.89 6.08
N CYS A 93 10.02 4.27 5.22
CA CYS A 93 10.58 3.39 4.19
C CYS A 93 11.14 2.10 4.80
N ARG A 94 11.95 2.23 5.86
CA ARG A 94 12.52 1.08 6.57
C ARG A 94 11.44 0.15 7.13
N ASN A 95 10.49 0.71 7.87
CA ASN A 95 9.42 -0.08 8.50
C ASN A 95 8.55 -0.79 7.46
N LYS A 96 8.19 -0.10 6.37
CA LYS A 96 7.38 -0.67 5.30
C LYS A 96 8.12 -1.72 4.49
N TYR A 97 9.40 -1.51 4.18
CA TYR A 97 10.20 -2.50 3.47
C TYR A 97 10.28 -3.81 4.26
N LEU A 98 10.63 -3.72 5.55
CA LEU A 98 10.80 -4.89 6.42
C LEU A 98 9.49 -5.65 6.67
N ARG A 99 8.34 -4.96 6.61
CA ARG A 99 7.00 -5.58 6.66
C ARG A 99 6.57 -6.20 5.34
N LEU A 100 6.77 -5.49 4.24
CA LEU A 100 6.31 -5.90 2.92
C LEU A 100 7.12 -7.09 2.39
N ILE A 101 8.44 -7.05 2.54
CA ILE A 101 9.35 -8.06 2.01
C ILE A 101 9.76 -9.00 3.14
N HIS A 102 9.21 -10.21 3.13
CA HIS A 102 9.57 -11.25 4.10
C HIS A 102 11.00 -11.76 3.85
N PRO A 103 11.80 -12.13 4.87
CA PRO A 103 13.15 -12.65 4.67
C PRO A 103 13.22 -13.83 3.68
N LYS A 104 12.24 -14.75 3.72
CA LYS A 104 12.16 -15.86 2.75
C LYS A 104 11.92 -15.39 1.31
N MET A 105 11.11 -14.35 1.14
CA MET A 105 10.87 -13.75 -0.18
C MET A 105 12.17 -13.14 -0.71
N GLU A 106 12.89 -12.43 0.15
CA GLU A 106 14.15 -11.78 -0.20
C GLU A 106 15.25 -12.79 -0.55
N ALA A 107 15.45 -13.81 0.29
CA ALA A 107 16.41 -14.88 0.04
C ALA A 107 16.09 -15.63 -1.26
N SER A 108 14.81 -15.79 -1.60
CA SER A 108 14.42 -16.43 -2.86
C SER A 108 14.60 -15.51 -4.08
N LEU A 109 14.32 -14.21 -3.95
CA LEU A 109 14.45 -13.26 -5.06
C LEU A 109 15.91 -12.87 -5.36
N PHE A 110 16.76 -12.78 -4.33
CA PHE A 110 18.12 -12.25 -4.45
C PHE A 110 19.22 -13.23 -4.04
N GLY A 111 18.86 -14.39 -3.46
CA GLY A 111 19.82 -15.40 -2.99
C GLY A 111 20.50 -15.08 -1.66
N ASN A 112 20.24 -13.91 -1.05
CA ASN A 112 20.82 -13.47 0.22
C ASN A 112 19.88 -12.50 0.97
N LEU A 113 20.33 -11.97 2.11
CA LEU A 113 19.60 -11.00 2.93
C LEU A 113 20.37 -9.67 3.07
N ASP A 114 21.31 -9.38 2.17
CA ASP A 114 22.21 -8.23 2.30
C ASP A 114 21.43 -6.92 2.22
N GLN A 115 20.45 -6.86 1.31
CA GLN A 115 19.55 -5.72 1.18
C GLN A 115 18.76 -5.47 2.48
N ARG A 116 18.21 -6.50 3.11
CA ARG A 116 17.54 -6.43 4.41
C ARG A 116 18.45 -5.91 5.49
N ASN A 117 19.68 -6.39 5.53
CA ASN A 117 20.67 -5.99 6.53
C ASN A 117 20.99 -4.51 6.40
N LEU A 118 21.21 -4.02 5.18
CA LEU A 118 21.38 -2.59 4.89
C LEU A 118 20.16 -1.75 5.32
N VAL A 119 18.95 -2.17 4.94
CA VAL A 119 17.72 -1.46 5.36
C VAL A 119 17.58 -1.47 6.89
N SER A 120 17.98 -2.55 7.55
CA SER A 120 17.94 -2.70 9.01
C SER A 120 19.05 -1.91 9.73
N SER A 121 20.17 -1.60 9.09
CA SER A 121 21.15 -0.65 9.64
C SER A 121 20.74 0.80 9.39
N GLY A 122 19.79 1.04 8.47
CA GLY A 122 19.38 2.38 8.04
C GLY A 122 20.19 2.90 6.86
N GLU A 123 20.96 2.03 6.22
CA GLU A 123 21.65 2.28 4.96
C GLU A 123 20.70 2.10 3.77
N LEU A 124 21.10 2.62 2.61
CA LEU A 124 20.30 2.60 1.39
C LEU A 124 20.87 1.57 0.41
N PRO A 125 20.17 0.45 0.17
CA PRO A 125 20.51 -0.45 -0.92
C PRO A 125 20.41 0.27 -2.28
N GLU A 126 21.43 0.12 -3.12
CA GLU A 126 21.44 0.69 -4.49
C GLU A 126 20.90 -0.29 -5.54
N THR A 127 20.05 -1.24 -5.13
CA THR A 127 19.49 -2.24 -6.05
C THR A 127 18.29 -1.66 -6.81
N PRO A 128 18.06 -2.07 -8.08
CA PRO A 128 16.89 -1.65 -8.83
C PRO A 128 15.55 -1.94 -8.11
N PHE A 129 15.49 -3.06 -7.38
CA PHE A 129 14.31 -3.43 -6.61
C PHE A 129 14.04 -2.44 -5.47
N PHE A 130 15.06 -2.09 -4.68
CA PHE A 130 14.89 -1.15 -3.59
C PHE A 130 14.57 0.25 -4.11
N LEU A 131 15.19 0.67 -5.23
CA LEU A 131 14.89 1.93 -5.91
C LEU A 131 13.43 2.01 -6.37
N ALA A 132 12.86 0.93 -6.92
CA ALA A 132 11.44 0.87 -7.26
C ALA A 132 10.54 0.93 -6.01
N PHE A 133 10.93 0.23 -4.94
CA PHE A 133 10.22 0.26 -3.66
C PHE A 133 10.14 1.67 -3.06
N ILE A 134 11.25 2.41 -3.02
CA ILE A 134 11.26 3.77 -2.43
C ILE A 134 10.47 4.77 -3.26
N GLU A 135 10.37 4.59 -4.58
CA GLU A 135 9.50 5.42 -5.42
C GLU A 135 8.03 5.20 -5.06
N MET A 136 7.60 3.94 -4.92
CA MET A 136 6.27 3.61 -4.42
C MET A 136 6.05 4.18 -3.00
N ALA A 137 7.00 3.97 -2.09
CA ALA A 137 6.93 4.47 -0.73
C ALA A 137 6.79 6.01 -0.69
N LYS A 138 7.52 6.73 -1.55
CA LYS A 138 7.39 8.19 -1.69
C LYS A 138 5.97 8.59 -2.08
N ARG A 139 5.35 7.93 -3.05
CA ARG A 139 3.98 8.26 -3.49
C ARG A 139 2.97 8.12 -2.35
N ILE A 140 3.07 7.03 -1.59
CA ILE A 140 2.19 6.75 -0.46
C ILE A 140 2.44 7.72 0.71
N TRP A 141 3.70 8.04 0.99
CA TRP A 141 4.06 9.03 2.00
C TRP A 141 3.55 10.43 1.66
N LEU A 142 3.68 10.86 0.40
CA LEU A 142 3.15 12.14 -0.05
C LEU A 142 1.63 12.19 0.06
N LEU A 143 0.94 11.12 -0.33
CA LEU A 143 -0.51 11.00 -0.17
C LEU A 143 -0.91 11.10 1.31
N HIS A 144 -0.16 10.46 2.21
CA HIS A 144 -0.36 10.53 3.66
C HIS A 144 -0.17 11.94 4.23
N CYS A 145 0.92 12.61 3.86
CA CYS A 145 1.17 13.99 4.24
C CYS A 145 0.06 14.91 3.73
N LEU A 146 -0.41 14.70 2.50
CA LEU A 146 -1.50 15.47 1.95
C LEU A 146 -2.80 15.19 2.73
N ALA A 147 -3.17 13.93 2.93
CA ALA A 147 -4.38 13.51 3.65
C ALA A 147 -4.52 14.15 5.04
N LEU A 148 -3.41 14.21 5.81
CA LEU A 148 -3.38 14.79 7.15
C LEU A 148 -3.22 16.33 7.18
N SER A 149 -3.05 16.96 6.02
CA SER A 149 -3.06 18.43 5.89
C SER A 149 -4.45 19.02 5.64
N PHE A 150 -5.42 18.18 5.24
CA PHE A 150 -6.79 18.59 4.95
C PHE A 150 -7.63 18.75 6.23
N ASP A 151 -8.76 19.43 6.10
CA ASP A 151 -9.77 19.60 7.13
C ASP A 151 -11.16 19.59 6.50
N PRO A 152 -11.99 18.57 6.77
CA PRO A 152 -11.67 17.38 7.59
C PRO A 152 -10.56 16.53 6.97
N GLU A 153 -9.81 15.79 7.80
CA GLU A 153 -8.76 14.88 7.34
C GLU A 153 -9.33 13.83 6.36
N VAL A 154 -8.56 13.49 5.33
CA VAL A 154 -8.92 12.43 4.40
C VAL A 154 -8.80 11.07 5.10
N SER A 155 -9.81 10.22 4.97
CA SER A 155 -9.79 8.87 5.55
C SER A 155 -9.74 7.81 4.48
N ILE A 156 -9.01 6.73 4.77
CA ILE A 156 -8.92 5.54 3.91
C ILE A 156 -10.01 4.53 4.30
N PHE A 157 -10.54 3.78 3.32
CA PHE A 157 -11.45 2.66 3.56
C PHE A 157 -11.18 1.49 2.60
N GLN A 158 -11.64 0.30 3.00
CA GLN A 158 -11.58 -0.92 2.20
C GLN A 158 -12.92 -1.66 2.34
N ALA A 159 -13.32 -2.38 1.30
CA ALA A 159 -14.49 -3.23 1.34
C ALA A 159 -14.13 -4.59 1.95
N SER A 160 -14.97 -5.08 2.87
CA SER A 160 -14.79 -6.39 3.49
C SER A 160 -15.26 -7.51 2.56
N LYS A 161 -14.58 -8.66 2.62
CA LYS A 161 -14.98 -9.88 1.92
C LYS A 161 -16.44 -10.23 2.24
N GLY A 162 -17.20 -10.59 1.21
CA GLY A 162 -18.62 -10.95 1.29
C GLY A 162 -19.59 -9.76 1.24
N ASN A 163 -19.11 -8.51 1.30
CA ASN A 163 -19.98 -7.34 1.13
C ASN A 163 -20.57 -7.30 -0.28
N ARG A 164 -21.78 -6.74 -0.41
CA ARG A 164 -22.40 -6.47 -1.72
C ARG A 164 -21.60 -5.41 -2.46
N PHE A 165 -21.46 -5.57 -3.77
CA PHE A 165 -20.89 -4.54 -4.62
C PHE A 165 -21.74 -3.27 -4.58
N SER A 166 -21.08 -2.11 -4.57
CA SER A 166 -21.74 -0.81 -4.60
C SER A 166 -20.94 0.12 -5.51
N GLU A 167 -21.47 0.41 -6.68
CA GLU A 167 -20.86 1.32 -7.66
C GLU A 167 -20.54 2.70 -7.09
N VAL A 168 -21.22 3.17 -6.04
CA VAL A 168 -20.92 4.46 -5.39
C VAL A 168 -19.57 4.45 -4.64
N TYR A 169 -19.15 3.30 -4.11
CA TYR A 169 -17.97 3.17 -3.25
C TYR A 169 -16.88 2.27 -3.84
N MET A 170 -17.20 1.50 -4.87
CA MET A 170 -16.36 0.42 -5.37
C MET A 170 -16.30 0.47 -6.90
N GLU A 171 -15.11 0.18 -7.42
CA GLU A 171 -14.84 -0.09 -8.84
C GLU A 171 -14.47 -1.57 -8.97
N SER A 172 -15.08 -2.29 -9.90
CA SER A 172 -14.73 -3.70 -10.14
C SER A 172 -13.46 -3.79 -10.99
N LEU A 173 -12.55 -4.69 -10.62
CA LEU A 173 -11.36 -4.99 -11.40
C LEU A 173 -11.61 -5.96 -12.56
N SER A 174 -12.81 -6.53 -12.64
CA SER A 174 -13.16 -7.60 -13.57
C SER A 174 -14.67 -7.56 -13.82
N ASP A 175 -15.06 -7.66 -15.10
CA ASP A 175 -16.47 -7.63 -15.51
C ASP A 175 -17.11 -9.02 -15.45
N GLU A 176 -16.31 -10.08 -15.40
CA GLU A 176 -16.72 -11.49 -15.39
C GLU A 176 -17.75 -11.81 -14.29
N ALA A 177 -17.59 -11.18 -13.12
CA ALA A 177 -18.51 -11.36 -12.01
C ALA A 177 -19.94 -10.87 -12.32
N PHE A 178 -20.13 -9.92 -13.24
CA PHE A 178 -21.45 -9.43 -13.63
C PHE A 178 -22.13 -10.32 -14.68
N PHE A 179 -21.36 -11.12 -15.44
CA PHE A 179 -21.91 -12.03 -16.44
C PHE A 179 -22.35 -13.38 -15.86
N SER A 180 -21.73 -13.83 -14.77
CA SER A 180 -22.05 -15.10 -14.10
C SER A 180 -23.22 -14.99 -13.11
N SER A 181 -23.52 -13.78 -12.64
CA SER A 181 -24.44 -13.47 -11.54
C SER A 181 -25.91 -13.32 -11.94
N LEU A 182 -26.39 -14.10 -12.92
CA LEU A 182 -27.80 -14.04 -13.38
C LEU A 182 -28.83 -14.29 -12.26
N GLU A 183 -28.42 -14.87 -11.12
CA GLU A 183 -29.29 -15.14 -9.96
C GLU A 183 -28.90 -14.45 -8.63
N SER A 184 -27.74 -13.79 -8.52
CA SER A 184 -27.31 -13.14 -7.26
C SER A 184 -26.34 -11.98 -7.42
N GLU A 185 -26.57 -10.85 -6.75
CA GLU A 185 -25.66 -9.69 -6.75
C GLU A 185 -24.20 -10.07 -6.45
N PRO A 186 -23.22 -9.63 -7.27
CA PRO A 186 -21.80 -9.89 -7.05
C PRO A 186 -21.31 -9.44 -5.67
N ARG A 187 -20.41 -10.22 -5.08
CA ARG A 187 -19.85 -9.93 -3.76
C ARG A 187 -18.36 -9.69 -3.83
N VAL A 188 -17.88 -8.86 -2.92
CA VAL A 188 -16.46 -8.56 -2.79
C VAL A 188 -15.72 -9.81 -2.34
N ALA A 189 -14.77 -10.28 -3.15
CA ALA A 189 -13.79 -11.28 -2.75
C ALA A 189 -12.73 -10.63 -1.84
N PHE A 190 -12.11 -9.56 -2.32
CA PHE A 190 -11.12 -8.76 -1.59
C PHE A 190 -11.00 -7.36 -2.19
N THR A 191 -10.41 -6.43 -1.44
CA THR A 191 -10.02 -5.09 -1.93
C THR A 191 -8.58 -5.14 -2.42
N ALA A 192 -8.33 -4.80 -3.69
CA ALA A 192 -6.99 -4.70 -4.24
C ALA A 192 -6.36 -3.34 -3.94
N VAL A 193 -7.11 -2.25 -4.18
CA VAL A 193 -6.66 -0.88 -3.91
C VAL A 193 -7.66 -0.20 -2.99
N PRO A 194 -7.22 0.42 -1.88
CA PRO A 194 -8.11 1.09 -0.96
C PRO A 194 -8.75 2.35 -1.58
N GLY A 195 -9.92 2.72 -1.07
CA GLY A 195 -10.62 3.94 -1.42
C GLY A 195 -10.37 5.04 -0.40
N PHE A 196 -10.78 6.27 -0.74
CA PHE A 196 -10.60 7.44 0.12
C PHE A 196 -11.89 8.25 0.25
N LYS A 197 -12.13 8.82 1.44
CA LYS A 197 -13.21 9.77 1.69
C LYS A 197 -12.62 11.14 1.96
N ILE A 198 -13.01 12.11 1.13
CA ILE A 198 -12.55 13.51 1.18
C ILE A 198 -13.78 14.39 1.39
N GLY A 199 -14.11 14.67 2.64
CA GLY A 199 -15.36 15.34 2.99
C GLY A 199 -16.58 14.55 2.51
N ARG A 200 -17.28 15.05 1.49
CA ARG A 200 -18.44 14.39 0.86
C ARG A 200 -18.10 13.60 -0.41
N THR A 201 -16.86 13.73 -0.89
CA THR A 201 -16.39 13.05 -2.10
C THR A 201 -15.80 11.70 -1.74
N VAL A 202 -16.10 10.69 -2.56
CA VAL A 202 -15.55 9.34 -2.45
C VAL A 202 -14.67 9.08 -3.65
N VAL A 203 -13.45 8.63 -3.40
CA VAL A 203 -12.63 7.90 -4.37
C VAL A 203 -12.88 6.42 -4.08
N GLN A 204 -13.42 5.71 -5.08
CA GLN A 204 -13.82 4.31 -4.94
C GLN A 204 -12.62 3.43 -4.59
N CYS A 205 -12.86 2.36 -3.83
CA CYS A 205 -11.87 1.29 -3.70
C CYS A 205 -11.98 0.33 -4.89
N GLN A 206 -10.87 -0.24 -5.32
CA GLN A 206 -10.87 -1.25 -6.39
C GLN A 206 -10.99 -2.64 -5.78
N VAL A 207 -12.01 -3.38 -6.20
CA VAL A 207 -12.38 -4.67 -5.61
C VAL A 207 -12.37 -5.76 -6.65
N TYR A 208 -11.97 -6.95 -6.23
CA TYR A 208 -12.20 -8.15 -7.00
C TYR A 208 -13.52 -8.78 -6.56
N LEU A 209 -14.34 -9.20 -7.51
CA LEU A 209 -15.69 -9.71 -7.26
C LEU A 209 -15.77 -11.22 -7.52
N CYS A 210 -16.60 -11.90 -6.74
CA CYS A 210 -16.95 -13.31 -6.88
C CYS A 210 -18.47 -13.51 -6.86
#